data_AF-F0W738-F1
#
_entry.id   AF-F0W738-F1
#
_cell.length_a   1.000
_cell.length_b   1.000
_cell.length_c   1.000
_cell.angle_alpha   90.00
_cell.angle_beta   90.00
_cell.angle_gamma   90.00
#
_symmetry.space_group_name_H-M   'P 1'
#
loop_
_entity.id
_entity.type
_entity.pdbx_description
1 polymer ?
#
loop_
_entity_poly.entity_id
_entity_poly.type
_entity_poly.pdbx_seq_one_letter_code
_entity_poly.pdbx_strand_id
1 'polypeptide(L)'
;MKKKMKDSIPQASTQIQKECAAYFLSEVEKWMDDVSDVQGKIHCPNSRCNARLGSFAWSGSQCSCGTWVTPSIKVIKSRVDAIAEQL
;
A
#
# COMPACT_ATOMS: atom_id res chain seq x y z
N MET A 1 -24.60 -1.79 -45.11
CA MET A 1 -23.98 -3.03 -44.61
C MET A 1 -22.73 -2.66 -43.82
N LYS A 2 -22.72 -2.92 -42.50
CA LYS A 2 -21.58 -2.63 -41.62
C LYS A 2 -20.47 -3.65 -41.85
N LYS A 3 -19.21 -3.19 -41.88
CA LYS A 3 -18.03 -3.87 -41.31
C LYS A 3 -16.82 -2.95 -41.48
N LYS A 4 -16.58 -2.09 -40.48
CA LYS A 4 -15.28 -1.46 -40.31
C LYS A 4 -14.52 -2.32 -39.30
N MET A 5 -13.39 -2.83 -39.76
CA MET A 5 -12.52 -3.75 -39.05
C MET A 5 -12.00 -3.08 -37.79
N LYS A 6 -12.02 -3.85 -36.71
CA LYS A 6 -11.53 -3.50 -35.39
C LYS A 6 -10.01 -3.63 -35.43
N ASP A 7 -9.34 -2.52 -35.74
CA ASP A 7 -7.89 -2.45 -35.65
C ASP A 7 -7.50 -2.57 -34.17
N SER A 8 -6.75 -3.62 -33.87
CA SER A 8 -6.19 -3.92 -32.57
C SER A 8 -5.23 -2.81 -32.15
N ILE A 9 -5.66 -1.97 -31.21
CA ILE A 9 -4.80 -0.99 -30.56
C ILE A 9 -3.79 -1.76 -29.71
N PRO A 10 -2.47 -1.59 -29.91
CA PRO A 10 -1.48 -2.03 -28.92
C PRO A 10 -1.72 -1.21 -27.66
N GLN A 11 -2.23 -1.85 -26.61
CA GLN A 11 -2.39 -1.22 -25.30
C GLN A 11 -0.99 -0.96 -24.70
N ALA A 12 -0.37 0.14 -25.12
CA ALA A 12 0.55 0.86 -24.26
C ALA A 12 -0.31 1.47 -23.15
N SER A 13 -0.48 0.74 -22.04
CA SER A 13 -1.15 1.26 -20.86
C SER A 13 -0.33 2.43 -20.33
N THR A 14 -0.66 3.66 -20.74
CA THR A 14 -0.30 4.86 -20.01
C THR A 14 -1.08 4.82 -18.70
N GLN A 15 -0.60 3.98 -17.78
CA GLN A 15 -1.00 4.02 -16.38
C GLN A 15 -0.58 5.43 -15.94
N ILE A 16 -1.54 6.34 -15.79
CA ILE A 16 -1.35 7.49 -14.90
C ILE A 16 -0.97 6.83 -13.59
N GLN A 17 0.33 6.81 -13.25
CA GLN A 17 0.81 6.25 -12.00
C GLN A 17 0.19 7.08 -10.88
N LYS A 18 -1.02 6.69 -10.45
CA LYS A 18 -1.68 7.32 -9.32
C LYS A 18 -0.74 7.14 -8.16
N GLU A 19 -0.32 8.26 -7.57
CA GLU A 19 0.60 8.22 -6.46
C GLU A 19 0.01 7.33 -5.34
N CYS A 20 0.78 6.36 -4.87
CA CYS A 20 0.35 5.50 -3.77
C CYS A 20 0.14 6.36 -2.52
N ALA A 21 -1.01 6.22 -1.86
CA ALA A 21 -1.31 6.91 -0.61
C ALA A 21 -0.69 6.23 0.63
N ALA A 22 0.09 5.18 0.43
CA ALA A 22 0.70 4.39 1.49
C ALA A 22 2.11 3.94 1.12
N TYR A 23 2.95 3.81 2.15
CA TYR A 23 4.19 3.06 2.12
C TYR A 23 3.90 1.59 2.42
N PHE A 24 4.62 0.68 1.76
CA PHE A 24 4.56 -0.75 2.04
C PHE A 24 5.91 -1.21 2.57
N LEU A 25 5.90 -1.84 3.74
CA LEU A 25 7.10 -2.38 4.36
C LEU A 25 7.33 -3.81 3.86
N SER A 26 8.61 -4.18 3.70
CA SER A 26 9.01 -5.54 3.35
C SER A 26 8.84 -6.50 4.52
N GLU A 27 9.02 -6.00 5.75
CA GLU A 27 9.01 -6.77 6.99
C GLU A 27 8.22 -6.05 8.07
N VAL A 28 7.91 -6.78 9.14
CA VAL A 28 7.20 -6.24 10.30
C VAL A 28 8.23 -5.67 11.27
N GLU A 29 8.00 -4.44 11.73
CA GLU A 29 8.84 -3.84 12.76
C GLU A 29 8.52 -4.41 14.14
N LYS A 30 9.54 -4.49 15.01
CA LYS A 30 9.43 -5.11 16.36
C LYS A 30 8.35 -4.49 17.25
N TRP A 31 7.95 -3.25 16.99
CA TRP A 31 6.97 -2.50 17.77
C TRP A 31 5.54 -2.66 17.25
N MET A 32 5.36 -3.19 16.04
CA MET A 32 4.03 -3.53 15.54
C MET A 32 3.59 -4.78 16.29
N ASP A 33 2.87 -4.56 17.40
CA ASP A 33 2.38 -5.60 18.31
C ASP A 33 1.89 -6.86 17.61
N ASP A 34 2.00 -7.99 18.32
CA ASP A 34 1.56 -9.35 17.99
C ASP A 34 0.80 -9.51 16.66
N VAL A 35 1.55 -9.58 15.56
CA VAL A 35 1.05 -9.85 14.20
C VAL A 35 0.71 -11.33 13.98
N SER A 36 0.35 -12.05 15.06
CA SER A 36 -0.09 -13.44 15.02
C SER A 36 -1.38 -13.63 14.23
N ASP A 37 -2.20 -12.58 14.13
CA ASP A 37 -3.39 -12.55 13.28
C ASP A 37 -3.04 -12.54 11.78
N VAL A 38 -3.98 -13.01 10.94
CA VAL A 38 -3.81 -13.01 9.47
C VAL A 38 -3.82 -11.59 8.88
N GLN A 39 -4.49 -10.65 9.56
CA GLN A 39 -4.64 -9.26 9.18
C GLN A 39 -4.97 -8.40 10.40
N GLY A 40 -4.57 -7.13 10.39
CA GLY A 40 -4.78 -6.26 11.55
C GLY A 40 -4.43 -4.79 11.29
N LYS A 41 -4.43 -3.99 12.36
CA LYS A 41 -4.15 -2.54 12.32
C LYS A 41 -2.78 -2.27 12.93
N ILE A 42 -2.08 -1.28 12.37
CA ILE A 42 -0.81 -0.79 12.90
C ILE A 42 -1.09 0.53 13.65
N HIS A 43 -0.69 0.61 14.91
CA HIS A 43 -0.88 1.78 15.78
C HIS A 43 0.47 2.36 16.20
N CYS A 44 0.52 3.66 16.45
CA CYS A 44 1.71 4.33 16.94
C CYS A 44 2.19 3.67 18.25
N PRO A 45 3.49 3.30 18.36
CA PRO A 45 4.01 2.59 19.54
C PRO A 45 4.05 3.46 20.80
N ASN A 46 3.89 4.77 20.65
CA ASN A 46 3.74 5.67 21.80
C ASN A 46 2.37 5.45 22.45
N SER A 47 2.37 4.91 23.68
CA SER A 47 1.18 4.60 24.47
C SER A 47 0.27 5.80 24.76
N ARG A 48 0.80 7.04 24.70
CA ARG A 48 0.02 8.27 24.85
C ARG A 48 -0.66 8.71 23.55
N CYS A 49 -0.20 8.21 22.41
CA CYS A 49 -0.73 8.52 21.08
C CYS A 49 -1.69 7.44 20.60
N ASN A 50 -1.21 6.20 20.48
CA ASN A 50 -1.96 5.04 19.97
C ASN A 50 -2.74 5.28 18.65
N ALA A 51 -2.33 6.29 17.87
CA ALA A 51 -3.02 6.64 16.64
C ALA A 51 -2.82 5.55 15.59
N ARG A 52 -3.87 5.27 14.80
CA ARG A 52 -3.77 4.30 13.70
C ARG A 52 -2.90 4.86 12.57
N LEU A 53 -1.78 4.19 12.31
CA LEU A 53 -0.84 4.51 11.23
C LEU A 53 -1.17 3.74 9.95
N GLY A 54 -1.73 2.53 10.08
CA GLY A 54 -1.87 1.63 8.94
C GLY A 54 -2.60 0.32 9.20
N SER A 55 -2.23 -0.71 8.44
CA SER A 55 -2.75 -2.08 8.58
C SER A 55 -1.82 -3.10 7.94
N PHE A 56 -1.89 -4.34 8.41
CA PHE A 56 -1.22 -5.48 7.76
C PHE A 56 -2.26 -6.50 7.26
N ALA A 57 -1.92 -7.22 6.19
CA ALA A 57 -2.66 -8.38 5.69
C ALA A 57 -1.70 -9.35 5.00
N TRP A 58 -1.56 -10.56 5.54
CA TRP A 58 -0.60 -11.56 5.03
C TRP A 58 -1.00 -12.14 3.67
N SER A 59 -2.30 -12.22 3.39
CA SER A 59 -2.84 -12.56 2.07
C SER A 59 -2.68 -11.43 1.03
N GLY A 60 -2.24 -10.26 1.47
CA GLY A 60 -2.09 -9.08 0.64
C GLY A 60 -3.31 -8.16 0.62
N SER A 61 -3.16 -7.02 -0.05
CA SER A 61 -4.27 -6.10 -0.32
C SER A 61 -4.01 -5.26 -1.56
N GLN A 62 -5.08 -4.72 -2.13
CA GLN A 62 -4.98 -3.79 -3.26
C GLN A 62 -4.61 -2.38 -2.76
N CYS A 63 -3.56 -1.81 -3.33
CA CYS A 63 -3.19 -0.41 -3.14
C CYS A 63 -4.21 0.51 -3.85
N SER A 64 -4.34 1.76 -3.39
CA SER A 64 -5.17 2.78 -4.03
C SER A 64 -4.79 3.08 -5.48
N CYS A 65 -3.56 2.76 -5.89
CA CYS A 65 -3.11 2.87 -7.27
C CYS A 65 -3.56 1.68 -8.16
N GLY A 66 -4.13 0.62 -7.59
CA GLY A 66 -4.59 -0.58 -8.28
C GLY A 66 -3.66 -1.79 -8.15
N THR A 67 -2.39 -1.59 -7.77
CA THR A 67 -1.41 -2.66 -7.58
C THR A 67 -1.77 -3.57 -6.40
N TRP A 68 -1.73 -4.88 -6.60
CA TRP A 68 -1.83 -5.86 -5.51
C TRP A 68 -0.48 -6.04 -4.83
N VAL A 69 -0.44 -5.95 -3.49
CA VAL A 69 0.80 -6.09 -2.70
C VAL A 69 0.65 -7.25 -1.72
N THR A 70 1.63 -8.15 -1.64
CA THR A 70 1.64 -9.31 -0.72
C THR A 70 3.07 -9.60 -0.23
N PRO A 71 3.31 -9.71 1.08
CA PRO A 71 2.38 -9.34 2.16
C PRO A 71 2.09 -7.84 2.14
N SER A 72 0.91 -7.44 2.61
CA SER A 72 0.51 -6.03 2.61
C SER A 72 0.70 -5.44 4.00
N ILE A 73 1.92 -5.00 4.32
CA ILE A 73 2.21 -4.24 5.56
C ILE A 73 2.24 -2.76 5.18
N LYS A 74 1.13 -2.04 5.41
CA LYS A 74 0.94 -0.69 4.85
C LYS A 74 0.89 0.39 5.92
N VAL A 75 1.58 1.50 5.68
CA VAL A 75 1.56 2.73 6.49
C VAL A 75 1.03 3.88 5.65
N ILE A 76 0.03 4.60 6.14
CA ILE A 76 -0.66 5.64 5.37
C ILE A 76 0.19 6.92 5.37
N LYS A 77 0.51 7.46 4.18
CA LYS A 77 1.33 8.67 4.02
C LYS A 77 0.75 9.87 4.76
N SER A 78 -0.57 10.03 4.79
CA SER A 78 -1.21 11.14 5.51
C SER A 78 -1.13 11.05 7.04
N ARG A 79 -0.53 9.98 7.59
CA ARG A 79 -0.39 9.75 9.04
C ARG A 79 1.05 9.84 9.51
N VAL A 80 2.02 9.91 8.60
CA VAL A 80 3.46 9.90 8.90
C VAL A 80 4.21 10.77 7.92
N ASP A 81 5.23 11.47 8.40
CA ASP A 81 6.17 12.19 7.54
C ASP A 81 7.41 11.33 7.30
N ALA A 82 7.94 11.37 6.07
CA ALA A 82 9.21 10.73 5.76
C ALA A 82 10.35 11.69 6.12
N ILE A 83 11.25 11.26 7.00
CA ILE A 83 12.53 11.93 7.21
C ILE A 83 13.53 11.40 6.18
N ALA A 84 14.01 12.27 5.30
CA ALA A 84 15.13 11.94 4.42
C ALA A 84 16.42 12.11 5.24
N GLU A 85 16.95 11.02 5.78
CA GLU A 85 18.26 11.06 6.43
C GLU A 85 19.32 11.15 5.32
N GLN A 86 19.83 12.36 5.10
CA GLN A 86 20.98 12.60 4.22
C GLN A 86 22.21 12.03 4.91
N LEU A 87 22.72 10.93 4.35
CA LEU A 87 24.08 10.43 4.59
C LEU A 87 25.13 11.43 4.07
#